data_AF-A0A9E5ET58-F1
#
_entry.id   AF-A0A9E5ET58-F1
#
_cell.length_a   1.000
_cell.length_b   1.000
_cell.length_c   1.000
_cell.angle_alpha   90.00
_cell.angle_beta   90.00
_cell.angle_gamma   90.00
#
_symmetry.space_group_name_H-M   'P 1'
#
loop_
_entity.id
_entity.type
_entity.pdbx_description
1 polymer ?
#
loop_
_entity_poly.entity_id
_entity_poly.type
_entity_poly.pdbx_seq_one_letter_code
_entity_poly.pdbx_strand_id
1 'polypeptide(L)' 'MKKVMLINVLQPEECRIAILENGILEELYVERNTHESYVGNIYKGKIVNIEPSIQAAFVDFGIGR' A
#
# COMPACT_ATOMS: atom_id res chain seq x y z
N MET A 1 4.53 -7.30 -28.91
CA MET A 1 3.47 -6.42 -28.38
C MET A 1 4.11 -5.42 -27.43
N LYS A 2 3.76 -4.14 -27.53
CA LYS A 2 4.36 -3.08 -26.71
C LYS A 2 3.43 -2.78 -25.54
N LYS A 3 3.93 -2.97 -24.32
CA LYS A 3 3.26 -2.53 -23.09
C LYS A 3 3.89 -1.22 -22.60
N VAL A 4 3.06 -0.29 -22.16
CA VAL A 4 3.48 1.01 -21.61
C VAL A 4 2.74 1.27 -20.32
N MET A 5 3.46 1.69 -19.29
CA MET A 5 2.89 2.16 -18.03
C MET A 5 2.99 3.68 -17.98
N LEU A 6 1.85 4.36 -17.85
CA LEU A 6 1.78 5.80 -17.65
C LEU A 6 1.45 6.08 -16.18
N ILE A 7 2.20 6.99 -15.55
CA ILE A 7 2.03 7.37 -14.16
C ILE A 7 1.69 8.86 -14.09
N ASN A 8 0.57 9.21 -13.46
CA ASN A 8 0.13 10.59 -13.27
C ASN A 8 -0.06 10.89 -11.77
N VAL A 9 0.77 11.81 -11.28
CA VAL A 9 0.83 12.26 -9.87
C VAL A 9 0.71 13.78 -9.75
N LEU A 10 0.21 14.47 -10.78
CA LEU A 10 0.06 15.93 -10.75
C LEU A 10 -1.00 16.38 -9.75
N GLN A 11 -2.02 15.56 -9.52
CA GLN A 11 -3.11 15.84 -8.60
C GLN A 11 -2.73 15.33 -7.21
N PRO A 12 -2.60 16.18 -6.18
CA PRO A 12 -2.12 15.74 -4.88
C PRO A 12 -3.01 14.70 -4.23
N GLU A 13 -4.32 14.70 -4.49
CA GLU A 13 -5.30 13.83 -3.83
C GLU A 13 -5.35 12.41 -4.41
N GLU A 14 -4.79 12.20 -5.62
CA GLU A 14 -4.85 10.90 -6.31
C GLU A 14 -3.58 10.58 -7.12
N CYS A 15 -3.20 9.30 -7.10
CA CYS A 15 -2.22 8.73 -8.03
C CYS A 15 -2.96 7.86 -9.05
N ARG A 16 -2.64 8.02 -10.33
CA ARG A 16 -3.22 7.21 -11.42
C ARG A 16 -2.15 6.49 -12.20
N ILE A 17 -2.35 5.20 -12.42
CA ILE A 17 -1.48 4.36 -13.26
C ILE A 17 -2.32 3.72 -14.36
N ALA A 18 -1.93 3.94 -15.62
CA ALA A 18 -2.57 3.32 -16.78
C ALA A 18 -1.61 2.34 -17.45
N ILE A 19 -2.08 1.12 -17.70
CA ILE A 19 -1.37 0.10 -18.48
C ILE A 19 -1.97 0.09 -19.89
N LEU A 20 -1.13 0.39 -20.87
CA LEU A 20 -1.48 0.38 -22.28
C LEU A 20 -0.87 -0.84 -22.96
N GLU A 21 -1.63 -1.48 -23.83
CA GLU A 21 -1.18 -2.50 -24.77
C GLU A 21 -1.38 -1.98 -26.20
N ASN A 22 -0.29 -1.80 -26.94
CA ASN A 22 -0.30 -1.23 -28.30
C ASN A 22 -1.05 0.12 -28.40
N GLY A 23 -1.00 0.93 -27.33
CA GLY A 23 -1.66 2.23 -27.25
C GLY A 23 -3.14 2.18 -26.83
N ILE A 24 -3.70 0.99 -26.58
CA ILE A 24 -5.06 0.79 -26.07
C ILE A 24 -4.98 0.61 -24.54
N LEU A 25 -5.89 1.24 -23.80
CA LEU A 25 -6.00 1.09 -22.35
C LEU A 25 -6.52 -0.30 -21.98
N GLU A 26 -5.72 -1.04 -21.23
CA GLU A 26 -6.09 -2.35 -20.68
C GLU A 26 -6.50 -2.22 -19.21
N GLU A 27 -5.68 -1.55 -18.39
CA GLU A 27 -5.91 -1.44 -16.95
C GLU A 27 -5.73 0.01 -16.48
N LEU A 28 -6.56 0.42 -15.52
CA LEU A 28 -6.48 1.71 -14.84
C LEU A 28 -6.52 1.49 -13.32
N TYR A 29 -5.47 1.92 -12.64
CA TYR A 29 -5.38 1.96 -11.19
C TYR A 29 -5.50 3.40 -10.71
N VAL A 30 -6.32 3.61 -9.68
CA VAL A 30 -6.51 4.90 -9.03
C VAL A 30 -6.37 4.71 -7.53
N GLU A 31 -5.39 5.37 -6.94
CA GLU A 31 -5.16 5.39 -5.50
C GLU A 31 -5.48 6.80 -4.99
N ARG A 32 -6.28 6.89 -3.93
CA ARG A 32 -6.66 8.16 -3.29
C ARG A 32 -5.99 8.26 -1.92
N ASN A 33 -5.49 9.43 -1.57
CA ASN A 33 -4.78 9.65 -0.31
C ASN A 33 -5.65 9.52 0.95
N THR A 34 -6.97 9.35 0.80
CA THR A 34 -7.89 9.24 1.94
C THR A 34 -7.90 7.86 2.58
N HIS A 35 -7.24 6.85 2.00
CA HIS A 35 -7.27 5.46 2.48
C HIS A 35 -5.85 4.89 2.62
N GLU A 36 -5.18 5.18 3.74
CA GLU A 36 -4.00 4.40 4.13
C GLU A 36 -4.46 3.05 4.70
N SER A 37 -4.12 1.97 4.01
CA SER A 37 -4.27 0.61 4.52
C SER A 37 -2.92 0.09 4.97
N TYR A 38 -2.87 -0.56 6.14
CA TYR A 38 -1.69 -1.28 6.61
C TYR A 38 -1.70 -2.78 6.22
N VAL A 39 -2.76 -3.24 5.55
CA VAL A 39 -2.90 -4.64 5.14
C VAL A 39 -1.86 -4.99 4.08
N GLY A 40 -1.12 -6.08 4.29
CA GLY A 40 -0.09 -6.56 3.36
C GLY A 40 1.28 -5.88 3.55
N ASN A 41 1.37 -4.86 4.40
CA ASN A 41 2.64 -4.23 4.72
C ASN A 41 3.52 -5.13 5.60
N ILE A 42 4.83 -4.99 5.44
CA ILE A 42 5.83 -5.70 6.23
C ILE A 42 6.64 -4.67 7.02
N TYR A 43 6.75 -4.89 8.32
CA TYR A 43 7.43 -3.97 9.24
C TYR A 43 8.53 -4.68 10.02
N LYS A 44 9.56 -3.92 10.42
CA LYS A 44 10.50 -4.33 11.45
C LYS A 44 10.00 -3.84 12.80
N GLY A 45 9.27 -4.70 13.52
CA GLY A 45 8.72 -4.37 14.83
C GLY A 45 9.63 -4.73 16.01
N LYS A 46 9.35 -4.11 17.16
CA LYS A 46 9.95 -4.45 18.46
C LYS A 46 8.90 -5.08 19.35
N ILE A 47 9.20 -6.24 19.94
CA ILE A 47 8.34 -6.84 20.97
C ILE A 47 8.35 -5.95 22.20
N VAL A 48 7.17 -5.54 22.67
CA VAL A 48 7.00 -4.68 23.86
C VAL A 48 6.42 -5.41 25.05
N ASN A 49 5.62 -6.45 24.81
CA ASN A 49 5.08 -7.31 25.87
C ASN A 49 4.79 -8.73 25.34
N ILE A 50 4.92 -9.73 26.20
CA ILE A 50 4.52 -11.11 25.93
C ILE A 50 3.44 -11.47 26.93
N GLU A 51 2.27 -11.90 26.46
CA GLU A 51 1.12 -12.24 27.31
C GLU A 51 0.74 -13.71 27.14
N PRO A 52 1.25 -14.61 28.01
CA PRO A 52 1.01 -16.04 27.88
C PRO A 52 -0.46 -16.44 28.05
N SER A 53 -1.24 -15.67 28.83
CA SER A 53 -2.64 -16.00 29.12
C SER A 53 -3.54 -16.03 27.87
N ILE A 54 -3.23 -15.18 26.89
CA ILE A 54 -3.91 -15.13 25.58
C ILE A 54 -3.04 -15.67 24.44
N GLN A 55 -1.91 -16.28 24.77
CA GLN A 55 -0.94 -16.82 23.81
C GLN A 55 -0.54 -15.80 22.73
N ALA A 56 -0.31 -14.53 23.13
CA ALA A 56 0.02 -13.45 22.20
C ALA A 56 1.26 -12.66 22.64
N ALA A 57 1.78 -11.85 21.73
CA ALA A 57 2.79 -10.85 22.00
C ALA A 57 2.38 -9.53 21.33
N PHE A 58 2.66 -8.43 22.02
CA PHE A 58 2.42 -7.09 21.52
C PHE A 58 3.70 -6.59 20.86
N VAL A 59 3.57 -6.12 19.61
CA VAL A 59 4.68 -5.65 18.79
C VAL A 59 4.41 -4.20 18.42
N ASP A 60 5.32 -3.32 18.81
CA ASP A 60 5.38 -1.95 18.30
C ASP A 60 6.03 -1.97 16.92
N PHE A 61 5.27 -1.54 15.91
CA PHE A 61 5.70 -1.44 14.52
C PHE A 61 5.77 0.01 14.02
N GLY A 62 5.68 0.99 14.94
CA GLY A 62 5.84 2.41 14.65
C GLY A 62 4.56 3.16 14.30
N ILE A 63 3.38 2.54 14.47
CA ILE A 63 2.08 3.18 14.23
C ILE A 63 1.24 3.11 15.50
N GLY A 64 0.87 4.28 16.03
CA GLY A 64 0.11 4.38 17.28
C GLY A 64 0.98 4.24 18.53
N ARG A 65 0.42 4.67 19.66
CA ARG A 65 1.00 4.54 21.00
C ARG A 65 0.19 3.52 21.79
#